data_AF-A0A7J9RIG6-F1
#
_entry.id   AF-A0A7J9RIG6-F1
#
_cell.length_a   1.000
_cell.length_b   1.000
_cell.length_c   1.000
_cell.angle_alpha   90.00
_cell.angle_beta   90.00
_cell.angle_gamma   90.00
#
_symmetry.space_group_name_H-M   'P 1'
#
loop_
_entity.id
_entity.type
_entity.pdbx_description
1 polymer ?
#
loop_
_entity_poly.entity_id
_entity_poly.type
_entity_poly.pdbx_seq_one_letter_code
_entity_poly.pdbx_strand_id
1 'polypeptide(L)'
;MSDKIFTVHVAKETGHEQIAMTRQDIVDTVSANENTWVFVDSQMVNAQELETIDLNDATEIRINPGMVGGSETFTVLVASEKGDQAMLMTKQELAGELTNNQGNWLFVDGQMVDAATIADTDLSQDNVLRLVPSIVGGSETFTVQITDASGHSVCEMTKEEIATSAKEANNWVFVDGQMVDANAIAETDLAQATEIRMTRPLVGGL
;
A
#
# COMPACT_ATOMS: atom_id res chain seq x y z
N MET A 1 16.83 -32.15 42.72
CA MET A 1 16.85 -30.77 43.22
C MET A 1 16.01 -29.96 42.25
N SER A 2 15.11 -29.10 42.73
CA SER A 2 14.35 -28.23 41.83
C SER A 2 15.32 -27.22 41.21
N ASP A 3 15.24 -27.04 39.89
CA ASP A 3 16.04 -26.03 39.22
C ASP A 3 15.71 -24.64 39.77
N LYS A 4 16.75 -23.84 39.99
CA LYS A 4 16.59 -22.48 40.50
C LYS A 4 15.85 -21.62 39.47
N ILE A 5 14.86 -20.89 39.94
CA ILE A 5 14.02 -20.01 39.12
C ILE A 5 14.46 -18.55 39.33
N PHE A 6 14.55 -17.81 38.25
CA PHE A 6 14.90 -16.40 38.20
C PHE A 6 13.73 -15.59 37.63
N THR A 7 13.58 -14.35 38.12
CA THR A 7 12.67 -13.38 37.51
C THR A 7 13.39 -12.70 36.36
N VAL A 8 12.86 -12.86 35.15
CA VAL A 8 13.46 -12.35 33.92
C VAL A 8 12.54 -11.31 33.29
N HIS A 9 13.09 -10.14 32.97
CA HIS A 9 12.37 -9.09 32.26
C HIS A 9 12.49 -9.32 30.76
N VAL A 10 11.40 -9.69 30.10
CA VAL A 10 11.34 -9.94 28.66
C VAL A 10 10.67 -8.76 27.98
N ALA A 11 11.38 -8.09 27.09
CA ALA A 11 10.77 -7.09 26.21
C ALA A 11 10.00 -7.78 25.06
N LYS A 12 8.87 -7.20 24.69
CA LYS A 12 7.99 -7.61 23.60
C LYS A 12 7.54 -6.37 22.85
N GLU A 13 6.97 -6.54 21.65
CA GLU A 13 6.40 -5.42 20.88
C GLU A 13 5.34 -4.62 21.68
N THR A 14 4.61 -5.30 22.56
CA THR A 14 3.54 -4.70 23.38
C THR A 14 4.02 -4.14 24.72
N GLY A 15 5.33 -4.15 25.01
CA GLY A 15 5.92 -3.65 26.26
C GLY A 15 6.83 -4.66 26.97
N HIS A 16 6.95 -4.57 28.30
CA HIS A 16 7.79 -5.45 29.10
C HIS A 16 6.95 -6.41 29.96
N GLU A 17 7.39 -7.66 30.07
CA GLU A 17 6.80 -8.68 30.94
C GLU A 17 7.87 -9.28 31.86
N GLN A 18 7.48 -9.67 33.07
CA GLN A 18 8.34 -10.44 33.97
C GLN A 18 7.93 -11.90 33.94
N ILE A 19 8.87 -12.78 33.61
CA ILE A 19 8.65 -14.22 33.47
C ILE A 19 9.58 -14.95 34.44
N ALA A 20 9.03 -15.95 35.14
CA ALA A 20 9.81 -16.84 35.98
C ALA A 20 10.41 -17.96 35.12
N MET A 21 11.74 -18.04 35.04
CA MET A 21 12.46 -18.95 34.15
C MET A 21 13.58 -19.68 34.87
N THR A 22 13.87 -20.92 34.51
CA THR A 22 15.09 -21.60 34.93
C THR A 22 16.28 -21.11 34.11
N ARG A 23 17.52 -21.41 34.54
CA ARG A 23 18.72 -21.11 33.74
C ARG A 23 18.63 -21.71 32.33
N GLN A 24 18.16 -22.95 32.22
CA GLN A 24 18.04 -23.63 30.93
C GLN A 24 17.04 -22.92 30.03
N ASP A 25 15.89 -22.51 30.55
CA ASP A 25 14.88 -21.77 29.77
C ASP A 25 15.43 -20.45 29.22
N ILE A 26 16.27 -19.75 29.99
CA ILE A 26 16.92 -18.51 29.58
C ILE A 26 17.89 -18.79 28.42
N VAL A 27 18.76 -19.80 28.57
CA VAL A 27 19.73 -20.20 27.53
C VAL A 27 19.01 -20.62 26.26
N ASP A 28 17.95 -21.42 26.36
CA ASP A 28 17.15 -21.87 25.23
C ASP A 28 16.47 -20.70 24.51
N THR A 29 15.94 -19.73 25.28
CA THR A 29 15.30 -18.53 24.72
C THR A 29 16.28 -17.67 23.93
N VAL A 30 17.48 -17.47 24.47
CA VAL A 30 18.54 -16.69 23.80
C VAL A 30 19.09 -17.44 22.58
N SER A 31 19.26 -18.75 22.68
CA SER A 31 19.81 -19.58 21.60
C SER A 31 18.81 -19.82 20.45
N ALA A 32 17.51 -19.75 20.73
CA ALA A 32 16.46 -19.93 19.71
C ALA A 32 16.40 -18.78 18.69
N ASN A 33 16.98 -17.61 19.00
CA ASN A 33 16.97 -16.46 18.12
C ASN A 33 18.29 -15.68 18.23
N GLU A 34 19.12 -15.75 17.19
CA GLU A 34 20.44 -15.11 17.12
C GLU A 34 20.40 -13.57 17.27
N ASN A 35 19.23 -12.95 17.07
CA ASN A 35 19.05 -11.52 17.24
C ASN A 35 18.60 -11.15 18.67
N THR A 36 18.50 -12.10 19.60
CA THR A 36 18.12 -11.81 21.00
C THR A 36 19.32 -11.34 21.80
N TRP A 37 19.15 -10.25 22.54
CA TRP A 37 20.15 -9.75 23.48
C TRP A 37 19.73 -10.07 24.90
N VAL A 38 20.67 -10.58 25.68
CA VAL A 38 20.48 -10.83 27.10
C VAL A 38 21.45 -9.98 27.92
N PHE A 39 20.92 -9.39 28.97
CA PHE A 39 21.66 -8.58 29.93
C PHE A 39 21.56 -9.21 31.31
N VAL A 40 22.71 -9.35 31.96
CA VAL A 40 22.84 -9.76 33.37
C VAL A 40 23.48 -8.60 34.12
N ASP A 41 22.78 -8.03 35.10
CA ASP A 41 23.21 -6.85 35.86
C ASP A 41 23.70 -5.70 34.97
N SER A 42 22.92 -5.40 33.92
CA SER A 42 23.20 -4.40 32.88
C SER A 42 24.41 -4.68 31.97
N GLN A 43 25.04 -5.85 32.08
CA GLN A 43 26.09 -6.29 31.14
C GLN A 43 25.50 -7.23 30.10
N MET A 44 25.77 -6.96 28.82
CA MET A 44 25.38 -7.87 27.74
C MET A 44 26.25 -9.14 27.82
N VAL A 45 25.60 -10.30 27.77
CA VAL A 45 26.27 -11.61 27.77
C VAL A 45 25.74 -12.46 26.61
N ASN A 46 26.50 -13.48 26.21
CA ASN A 46 26.06 -14.47 25.22
C ASN A 46 25.51 -15.74 25.89
N ALA A 47 24.95 -16.66 25.08
CA ALA A 47 24.37 -17.91 25.58
C ALA A 47 25.39 -18.81 26.30
N GLN A 48 26.63 -18.86 25.82
CA GLN A 48 27.69 -19.67 26.43
C GLN A 48 28.14 -19.08 27.78
N GLU A 49 28.18 -17.75 27.91
CA GLU A 49 28.47 -17.06 29.17
C GLU A 49 27.37 -17.29 30.21
N LEU A 50 26.10 -17.32 29.79
CA LEU A 50 24.95 -17.63 30.67
C LEU A 50 25.04 -19.01 31.33
N GLU A 51 25.69 -19.98 30.70
CA GLU A 51 25.87 -21.32 31.28
C GLU A 51 26.79 -21.29 32.50
N THR A 52 27.74 -20.35 32.55
CA THR A 52 28.82 -20.34 33.54
C THR A 52 28.81 -19.15 34.50
N ILE A 53 28.11 -18.06 34.15
CA ILE A 53 28.00 -16.87 35.00
C ILE A 53 27.32 -17.21 36.34
N ASP A 54 27.74 -16.58 37.42
CA ASP A 54 27.11 -16.74 38.72
C ASP A 54 25.80 -15.95 38.76
N LEU A 55 24.70 -16.63 39.07
CA LEU A 55 23.37 -16.03 39.15
C LEU A 55 22.78 -16.23 40.54
N ASN A 56 22.40 -15.15 41.20
CA ASN A 56 21.77 -15.17 42.51
C ASN A 56 20.37 -14.52 42.48
N ASP A 57 19.67 -14.48 43.61
CA ASP A 57 18.28 -14.00 43.67
C ASP A 57 18.16 -12.48 43.46
N ALA A 58 19.26 -11.75 43.62
CA ALA A 58 19.35 -10.31 43.37
C ALA A 58 19.81 -9.98 41.95
N THR A 59 20.20 -10.99 41.15
CA THR A 59 20.67 -10.78 39.78
C THR A 59 19.53 -10.30 38.89
N GLU A 60 19.74 -9.17 38.21
CA GLU A 60 18.79 -8.66 37.24
C GLU A 60 19.05 -9.28 35.87
N ILE A 61 18.06 -9.97 35.32
CA ILE A 61 18.13 -10.57 33.99
C ILE A 61 17.12 -9.88 33.07
N ARG A 62 17.59 -9.33 31.96
CA ARG A 62 16.73 -8.75 30.91
C ARG A 62 16.98 -9.43 29.58
N ILE A 63 15.93 -9.90 28.92
CA ILE A 63 15.96 -10.41 27.56
C ILE A 63 15.26 -9.40 26.66
N ASN A 64 16.00 -8.87 25.71
CA ASN A 64 15.47 -7.99 24.68
C ASN A 64 15.48 -8.74 23.35
N PRO A 65 14.35 -8.81 22.63
CA PRO A 65 14.40 -9.20 21.23
C PRO A 65 15.27 -8.18 20.51
N GLY A 66 15.92 -8.59 19.44
CA GLY A 66 16.71 -7.68 18.63
C GLY A 66 15.87 -6.47 18.26
N MET A 67 16.47 -5.30 18.37
CA MET A 67 15.84 -4.06 17.92
C MET A 67 15.65 -4.14 16.41
N VAL A 68 14.56 -4.74 15.95
CA VAL A 68 13.97 -4.36 14.68
C VAL A 68 13.35 -3.00 14.95
N GLY A 69 14.13 -1.93 14.71
CA GLY A 69 13.52 -0.61 14.59
C GLY A 69 12.33 -0.78 13.66
N GLY A 70 11.13 -0.40 14.09
CA GLY A 70 9.92 -0.57 13.29
C GLY A 70 10.23 -0.14 11.86
N SER A 71 9.82 -0.97 10.88
CA SER A 71 10.24 -0.86 9.48
C SER A 71 10.39 0.60 9.08
N GLU A 72 11.61 0.99 8.70
CA GLU A 72 11.92 2.38 8.39
C GLU A 72 10.89 2.93 7.40
N THR A 73 10.29 4.06 7.78
CA THR A 73 9.29 4.75 6.95
C THR A 73 9.93 5.96 6.31
N PHE A 74 9.51 6.25 5.09
CA PHE A 74 9.96 7.38 4.31
C PHE A 74 8.75 8.24 3.92
N THR A 75 8.98 9.54 3.78
CA THR A 75 7.97 10.43 3.19
C THR A 75 7.96 10.23 1.68
N VAL A 76 6.85 9.74 1.14
CA VAL A 76 6.62 9.49 -0.28
C VAL A 76 5.59 10.48 -0.80
N LEU A 77 5.93 11.18 -1.87
CA LEU A 77 5.01 12.03 -2.62
C LEU A 77 4.23 11.18 -3.61
N VAL A 78 2.96 10.91 -3.32
CA VAL A 78 2.06 10.16 -4.20
C VAL A 78 1.36 11.15 -5.13
N ALA A 79 1.59 11.02 -6.44
CA ALA A 79 0.95 11.88 -7.42
C ALA A 79 -0.57 11.63 -7.45
N SER A 80 -1.35 12.71 -7.46
CA SER A 80 -2.81 12.67 -7.60
C SER A 80 -3.31 13.79 -8.52
N GLU A 81 -4.57 13.72 -8.94
CA GLU A 81 -5.23 14.75 -9.75
C GLU A 81 -5.22 16.14 -9.09
N LYS A 82 -5.14 16.20 -7.75
CA LYS A 82 -5.10 17.45 -6.97
C LYS A 82 -3.68 17.91 -6.66
N GLY A 83 -2.66 17.26 -7.24
CA GLY A 83 -1.25 17.42 -6.90
C GLY A 83 -0.74 16.33 -5.97
N ASP A 84 0.56 16.39 -5.64
CA ASP A 84 1.21 15.38 -4.80
C ASP A 84 0.65 15.36 -3.37
N GLN A 85 0.46 14.17 -2.83
CA GLN A 85 0.13 13.93 -1.42
C GLN A 85 1.28 13.22 -0.72
N ALA A 86 1.73 13.75 0.42
CA ALA A 86 2.75 13.11 1.22
C ALA A 86 2.15 11.97 2.07
N MET A 87 2.75 10.79 1.98
CA MET A 87 2.38 9.61 2.77
C MET A 87 3.64 8.99 3.37
N LEU A 88 3.51 8.39 4.56
CA LEU A 88 4.59 7.59 5.13
C LEU A 88 4.44 6.16 4.64
N MET A 89 5.50 5.62 4.06
CA MET A 89 5.55 4.25 3.56
C MET A 89 6.87 3.60 3.92
N THR A 90 6.83 2.32 4.21
CA THR A 90 7.99 1.45 4.30
C THR A 90 8.50 1.09 2.91
N LYS A 91 9.77 0.68 2.82
CA LYS A 91 10.34 0.13 1.58
C LYS A 91 9.56 -1.09 1.06
N GLN A 92 9.01 -1.89 1.96
CA GLN A 92 8.18 -3.05 1.62
C GLN A 92 6.84 -2.64 1.01
N GLU A 93 6.18 -1.62 1.56
CA GLU A 93 4.93 -1.06 0.99
C GLU A 93 5.19 -0.49 -0.41
N LEU A 94 6.28 0.25 -0.60
CA LEU A 94 6.70 0.76 -1.91
C LEU A 94 6.88 -0.38 -2.94
N ALA A 95 7.57 -1.46 -2.57
CA ALA A 95 7.73 -2.62 -3.44
C ALA A 95 6.38 -3.29 -3.75
N GLY A 96 5.47 -3.34 -2.77
CA GLY A 96 4.11 -3.83 -2.94
C GLY A 96 3.29 -2.99 -3.94
N GLU A 97 3.33 -1.66 -3.81
CA GLU A 97 2.66 -0.72 -4.71
C GLU A 97 3.16 -0.84 -6.16
N LEU A 98 4.46 -1.07 -6.36
CA LEU A 98 5.04 -1.27 -7.70
C LEU A 98 4.71 -2.64 -8.31
N THR A 99 4.51 -3.66 -7.47
CA THR A 99 4.22 -5.02 -7.94
C THR A 99 2.73 -5.23 -8.24
N ASN A 100 1.87 -4.72 -7.36
CA ASN A 100 0.42 -4.94 -7.43
C ASN A 100 -0.27 -4.06 -8.49
N ASN A 101 0.38 -2.98 -8.91
CA ASN A 101 -0.19 -2.02 -9.85
C ASN A 101 0.83 -1.77 -10.98
N GLN A 102 0.77 -2.61 -12.02
CA GLN A 102 1.78 -2.77 -13.07
C GLN A 102 2.14 -1.50 -13.89
N GLY A 103 1.52 -0.35 -13.63
CA GLY A 103 1.90 0.92 -14.24
C GLY A 103 2.41 1.98 -13.25
N ASN A 104 2.51 1.67 -11.96
CA ASN A 104 3.07 2.60 -10.98
C ASN A 104 4.57 2.78 -11.24
N TRP A 105 5.03 4.03 -11.23
CA TRP A 105 6.44 4.40 -11.32
C TRP A 105 6.89 5.00 -9.99
N LEU A 106 8.00 4.50 -9.46
CA LEU A 106 8.67 5.14 -8.34
C LEU A 106 9.86 5.93 -8.86
N PHE A 107 10.01 7.16 -8.38
CA PHE A 107 11.18 7.99 -8.58
C PHE A 107 11.89 8.18 -7.25
N VAL A 108 13.19 7.94 -7.23
CA VAL A 108 14.10 8.22 -6.12
C VAL A 108 15.07 9.29 -6.59
N ASP A 109 14.98 10.49 -6.02
CA ASP A 109 15.74 11.68 -6.45
C ASP A 109 15.63 11.97 -7.96
N GLY A 110 14.45 11.68 -8.53
CA GLY A 110 14.14 11.87 -9.95
C GLY A 110 14.61 10.75 -10.86
N GLN A 111 15.27 9.71 -10.35
CA GLN A 111 15.59 8.50 -11.12
C GLN A 111 14.51 7.45 -10.93
N MET A 112 14.06 6.85 -12.04
CA MET A 112 13.03 5.81 -12.00
C MET A 112 13.60 4.51 -11.43
N VAL A 113 12.86 3.91 -10.49
CA VAL A 113 13.18 2.64 -9.83
C VAL A 113 11.99 1.70 -9.98
N ASP A 114 12.25 0.46 -10.43
CA ASP A 114 11.21 -0.56 -10.60
C ASP A 114 11.07 -1.48 -9.36
N ALA A 115 10.05 -2.34 -9.39
CA ALA A 115 9.74 -3.27 -8.30
C ALA A 115 10.87 -4.27 -8.00
N ALA A 116 11.70 -4.62 -8.98
CA ALA A 116 12.80 -5.55 -8.79
C ALA A 116 14.03 -4.87 -8.17
N THR A 117 14.24 -3.60 -8.52
CA THR A 117 15.43 -2.82 -8.15
C THR A 117 15.26 -2.09 -6.82
N ILE A 118 14.01 -1.80 -6.41
CA ILE A 118 13.76 -1.09 -5.15
C ILE A 118 14.34 -1.82 -3.95
N ALA A 119 14.33 -3.16 -3.91
CA ALA A 119 14.89 -3.95 -2.81
C ALA A 119 16.38 -3.65 -2.56
N ASP A 120 17.15 -3.47 -3.64
CA ASP A 120 18.59 -3.19 -3.62
C ASP A 120 18.92 -1.69 -3.64
N THR A 121 17.92 -0.83 -3.82
CA THR A 121 18.11 0.63 -3.82
C THR A 121 18.36 1.12 -2.41
N ASP A 122 19.47 1.83 -2.19
CA ASP A 122 19.75 2.46 -0.91
C ASP A 122 18.82 3.65 -0.70
N LEU A 123 18.10 3.66 0.43
CA LEU A 123 17.14 4.70 0.78
C LEU A 123 17.52 5.30 2.12
N SER A 124 17.36 6.61 2.22
CA SER A 124 17.63 7.43 3.38
C SER A 124 16.52 8.47 3.53
N GLN A 125 16.43 9.07 4.72
CA GLN A 125 15.44 10.11 5.02
C GLN A 125 15.61 11.39 4.19
N ASP A 126 16.77 11.58 3.54
CA ASP A 126 17.05 12.73 2.69
C ASP A 126 16.60 12.53 1.23
N ASN A 127 16.29 11.30 0.81
CA ASN A 127 15.85 11.03 -0.55
C ASN A 127 14.45 11.60 -0.80
N VAL A 128 14.26 12.17 -2.00
CA VAL A 128 12.94 12.56 -2.49
C VAL A 128 12.31 11.38 -3.21
N LEU A 129 11.33 10.77 -2.56
CA LEU A 129 10.55 9.67 -3.11
C LEU A 129 9.26 10.20 -3.73
N ARG A 130 9.03 9.90 -5.02
CA ARG A 130 7.76 10.19 -5.68
C ARG A 130 7.18 8.91 -6.29
N LEU A 131 6.04 8.48 -5.78
CA LEU A 131 5.24 7.42 -6.38
C LEU A 131 4.27 8.08 -7.36
N VAL A 132 4.41 7.77 -8.63
CA VAL A 132 3.48 8.17 -9.67
C VAL A 132 2.65 6.93 -9.97
N PRO A 133 1.38 6.87 -9.54
CA PRO A 133 0.50 5.82 -10.01
C PRO A 133 0.50 5.80 -11.52
N SER A 134 0.26 4.62 -12.11
CA SER A 134 -0.05 4.51 -13.54
C SER A 134 -0.90 5.70 -13.94
N ILE A 135 -0.51 6.41 -15.01
CA ILE A 135 -1.37 7.42 -15.62
C ILE A 135 -2.67 6.68 -15.97
N VAL A 136 -3.65 6.71 -15.07
CA VAL A 136 -5.04 6.86 -15.43
C VAL A 136 -5.07 8.26 -16.02
N GLY A 137 -4.56 8.40 -17.24
CA GLY A 137 -4.78 9.59 -18.04
C GLY A 137 -6.29 9.68 -18.03
N GLY A 138 -6.82 10.68 -17.32
CA GLY A 138 -8.20 10.69 -16.85
C GLY A 138 -9.07 10.08 -17.94
N SER A 139 -9.73 8.97 -17.63
CA SER A 139 -10.37 8.09 -18.60
C SER A 139 -10.96 8.94 -19.72
N GLU A 140 -10.51 8.73 -20.96
CA GLU A 140 -10.83 9.62 -22.10
C GLU A 140 -12.31 10.02 -22.04
N THR A 141 -12.57 11.31 -21.83
CA THR A 141 -13.92 11.85 -21.75
C THR A 141 -14.33 12.44 -23.09
N PHE A 142 -15.62 12.33 -23.37
CA PHE A 142 -16.23 12.88 -24.56
C PHE A 142 -17.33 13.85 -24.16
N THR A 143 -17.45 14.95 -24.90
CA THR A 143 -18.57 15.86 -24.79
C THR A 143 -19.84 15.19 -25.33
N VAL A 144 -20.81 14.93 -24.45
CA VAL A 144 -22.06 14.25 -24.78
C VAL A 144 -23.24 15.20 -24.62
N GLN A 145 -24.09 15.27 -25.65
CA GLN A 145 -25.38 15.95 -25.57
C GLN A 145 -26.46 14.98 -25.07
N ILE A 146 -27.10 15.28 -23.95
CA ILE A 146 -28.18 14.47 -23.38
C ILE A 146 -29.51 15.18 -23.58
N THR A 147 -30.47 14.52 -24.22
CA THR A 147 -31.83 15.06 -24.35
C THR A 147 -32.53 15.15 -23.00
N ASP A 148 -33.03 16.33 -22.68
CA ASP A 148 -33.80 16.59 -21.46
C ASP A 148 -34.98 17.55 -21.72
N ALA A 149 -35.67 17.97 -20.65
CA ALA A 149 -36.84 18.84 -20.76
C ALA A 149 -36.53 20.25 -21.31
N SER A 150 -35.26 20.67 -21.31
CA SER A 150 -34.80 21.94 -21.87
C SER A 150 -34.41 21.84 -23.36
N GLY A 151 -34.48 20.63 -23.94
CA GLY A 151 -33.99 20.32 -25.26
C GLY A 151 -32.77 19.41 -25.14
N HIS A 152 -31.63 19.96 -24.73
CA HIS A 152 -30.40 19.21 -24.48
C HIS A 152 -29.56 19.85 -23.36
N SER A 153 -28.97 19.01 -22.52
CA SER A 153 -27.81 19.34 -21.67
C SER A 153 -26.53 18.80 -22.27
N VAL A 154 -25.38 19.36 -21.87
CA VAL A 154 -24.05 18.89 -22.29
C VAL A 154 -23.26 18.50 -21.05
N CYS A 155 -22.62 17.33 -21.08
CA CYS A 155 -21.69 16.89 -20.04
C CYS A 155 -20.52 16.10 -20.62
N GLU A 156 -19.45 15.97 -19.85
CA GLU A 156 -18.33 15.09 -20.16
C GLU A 156 -18.60 13.69 -19.61
N MET A 157 -18.40 12.66 -20.42
CA MET A 157 -18.58 11.26 -20.02
C MET A 157 -17.48 10.38 -20.60
N THR A 158 -17.05 9.39 -19.83
CA THR A 158 -16.19 8.29 -20.29
C THR A 158 -16.97 7.31 -21.17
N LYS A 159 -16.28 6.47 -21.96
CA LYS A 159 -16.94 5.36 -22.69
C LYS A 159 -17.77 4.46 -21.79
N GLU A 160 -17.29 4.20 -20.57
CA GLU A 160 -17.98 3.35 -19.59
C GLU A 160 -19.28 4.01 -19.10
N GLU A 161 -19.25 5.32 -18.80
CA GLU A 161 -20.45 6.05 -18.39
C GLU A 161 -21.47 6.15 -19.53
N ILE A 162 -21.04 6.34 -20.79
CA ILE A 162 -21.92 6.35 -21.96
C ILE A 162 -22.59 4.97 -22.11
N ALA A 163 -21.80 3.88 -22.03
CA ALA A 163 -22.31 2.51 -22.12
C ALA A 163 -23.27 2.15 -20.98
N THR A 164 -22.94 2.53 -19.75
CA THR A 164 -23.78 2.31 -18.57
C THR A 164 -25.09 3.09 -18.69
N SER A 165 -25.03 4.37 -19.06
CA SER A 165 -26.22 5.20 -19.27
C SER A 165 -27.11 4.67 -20.41
N ALA A 166 -26.52 4.12 -21.48
CA ALA A 166 -27.27 3.48 -22.55
C ALA A 166 -28.00 2.21 -22.10
N LYS A 167 -27.39 1.39 -21.24
CA LYS A 167 -27.96 0.14 -20.72
C LYS A 167 -28.99 0.37 -19.62
N GLU A 168 -28.65 1.18 -18.63
CA GLU A 168 -29.44 1.32 -17.39
C GLU A 168 -30.57 2.34 -17.53
N ALA A 169 -30.29 3.49 -18.15
CA ALA A 169 -31.30 4.51 -18.42
C ALA A 169 -32.01 4.29 -19.76
N ASN A 170 -31.70 3.18 -20.45
CA ASN A 170 -32.25 2.78 -21.75
C ASN A 170 -32.09 3.87 -22.82
N ASN A 171 -31.03 4.68 -22.75
CA ASN A 171 -30.78 5.76 -23.69
C ASN A 171 -30.25 5.21 -25.03
N TRP A 172 -30.72 5.77 -26.14
CA TRP A 172 -30.09 5.54 -27.45
C TRP A 172 -28.88 6.44 -27.59
N VAL A 173 -27.77 5.86 -28.03
CA VAL A 173 -26.51 6.57 -28.29
C VAL A 173 -26.36 6.76 -29.78
N PHE A 174 -26.07 7.99 -30.19
CA PHE A 174 -25.75 8.38 -31.54
C PHE A 174 -24.34 8.94 -31.59
N VAL A 175 -23.56 8.48 -32.55
CA VAL A 175 -22.22 8.98 -32.87
C VAL A 175 -22.28 9.48 -34.31
N ASP A 176 -22.05 10.78 -34.52
CA ASP A 176 -22.18 11.46 -35.82
C ASP A 176 -23.49 11.15 -36.55
N GLY A 177 -24.58 11.08 -35.78
CA GLY A 177 -25.94 10.78 -36.27
C GLY A 177 -26.24 9.31 -36.53
N GLN A 178 -25.28 8.39 -36.34
CA GLN A 178 -25.50 6.95 -36.45
C GLN A 178 -25.76 6.33 -35.07
N MET A 179 -26.80 5.52 -34.95
CA MET A 179 -27.11 4.83 -33.70
C MET A 179 -26.08 3.72 -33.42
N VAL A 180 -25.51 3.72 -32.23
CA VAL A 180 -24.52 2.73 -31.76
C VAL A 180 -25.13 1.87 -30.66
N ASP A 181 -24.99 0.55 -30.76
CA ASP A 181 -25.43 -0.38 -29.73
C ASP A 181 -24.60 -0.20 -28.45
N ALA A 182 -25.26 -0.24 -27.30
CA ALA A 182 -24.62 -0.03 -26.01
C ALA A 182 -23.46 -1.01 -25.71
N ASN A 183 -23.48 -2.21 -26.30
CA ASN A 183 -22.39 -3.19 -26.15
C ASN A 183 -21.22 -2.92 -27.09
N ALA A 184 -21.44 -2.20 -28.19
CA ALA A 184 -20.40 -1.86 -29.16
C ALA A 184 -19.63 -0.58 -28.78
N ILE A 185 -20.08 0.19 -27.78
CA ILE A 185 -19.48 1.48 -27.40
C ILE A 185 -18.03 1.34 -26.98
N ALA A 186 -17.67 0.27 -26.28
CA ALA A 186 -16.29 0.01 -25.87
C ALA A 186 -15.33 -0.14 -27.07
N GLU A 187 -15.82 -0.71 -28.18
CA GLU A 187 -15.07 -0.97 -29.41
C GLU A 187 -15.22 0.16 -30.45
N THR A 188 -16.16 1.07 -30.25
CA THR A 188 -16.40 2.20 -31.15
C THR A 188 -15.29 3.24 -30.98
N ASP A 189 -14.72 3.70 -32.08
CA ASP A 189 -13.78 4.83 -32.08
C ASP A 189 -14.56 6.14 -31.91
N LEU A 190 -14.57 6.65 -30.67
CA LEU A 190 -15.20 7.92 -30.32
C LEU A 190 -14.23 9.10 -30.41
N ALA A 191 -12.91 8.86 -30.55
CA ALA A 191 -11.90 9.92 -30.57
C ALA A 191 -12.01 10.78 -31.84
N GLN A 192 -12.62 10.24 -32.90
CA GLN A 192 -12.90 10.96 -34.15
C GLN A 192 -14.34 11.47 -34.24
N ALA A 193 -15.18 11.23 -33.23
CA ALA A 193 -16.57 11.66 -33.26
C ALA A 193 -16.64 13.19 -33.21
N THR A 194 -17.39 13.80 -34.13
CA THR A 194 -17.69 15.24 -34.09
C THR A 194 -18.86 15.52 -33.15
N GLU A 195 -19.82 14.59 -33.06
CA GLU A 195 -20.98 14.69 -32.19
C GLU A 195 -21.29 13.35 -31.54
N ILE A 196 -21.49 13.37 -30.21
CA ILE A 196 -22.06 12.26 -29.45
C ILE A 196 -23.35 12.74 -28.78
N ARG A 197 -24.45 12.03 -29.03
CA ARG A 197 -25.77 12.38 -28.49
C ARG A 197 -26.43 11.18 -27.84
N MET A 198 -26.95 11.38 -26.64
CA MET A 198 -27.78 10.41 -25.92
C MET A 198 -29.21 10.91 -25.86
N THR A 199 -30.15 10.09 -26.34
CA THR A 199 -31.57 10.41 -26.34
C THR A 199 -32.35 9.37 -25.59
N ARG A 200 -33.27 9.79 -24.73
CA ARG A 200 -34.26 8.87 -24.15
C ARG A 200 -35.17 8.35 -25.26
N PRO A 201 -35.52 7.04 -25.26
CA PRO A 201 -36.47 6.50 -26.21
C PRO A 201 -37.79 7.23 -26.03
N LEU A 202 -38.42 7.59 -27.14
CA LEU A 202 -39.77 8.13 -27.12
C LEU A 202 -40.69 7.04 -26.57
N VAL A 203 -41.19 7.23 -25.35
CA VAL A 203 -42.37 6.50 -24.89
C VAL A 203 -43.52 6.98 -25.76
N GLY A 204 -43.82 6.23 -26.82
CA GLY A 204 -45.06 6.41 -27.58
C GLY A 204 -46.20 6.40 -26.58
N GLY A 205 -47.00 7.47 -26.59
CA GLY A 205 -48.16 7.60 -25.71
C GLY A 205 -49.07 6.37 -25.83
N LEU A 206 -49.65 6.00 -24.68
CA LEU A 206 -50.75 5.03 -24.56
C LEU A 206 -51.87 5.31 -25.58
#